data_AF-A0A179SHE3-F1
#
_entry.id   AF-A0A179SHE3-F1
#
_cell.length_a   1.000
_cell.length_b   1.000
_cell.length_c   1.000
_cell.angle_alpha   90.00
_cell.angle_beta   90.00
_cell.angle_gamma   90.00
#
_symmetry.space_group_name_H-M   'P 1'
#
loop_
_entity.id
_entity.type
_entity.pdbx_description
1 polymer ?
#
loop_
_entity_poly.entity_id
_entity_poly.type
_entity_poly.pdbx_seq_one_letter_code
_entity_poly.pdbx_strand_id
1 'polypeptide(L)'
;MQAYLALSDGDGDFVVAQKQEFCSFWDGMIRDRQLVNQAGQWCFPGGKVEPGENAITAALREFQQETGIETGGWAPRCSIAFDYKSDTNNVVFSLVHCTIPSSQTISVTGINRLIEKNISGSQGRPTGALVTDWELQRTIMVPRKILPNILGVRVAVGDEAKRAIAKLRPNDHSQAIDWYGWMAEALNKNAPQS
;
A
#
# COMPACT_ATOMS: atom_id res chain seq x y z
N MET A 1 -11.20 -8.81 6.98
CA MET A 1 -9.78 -9.11 6.74
C MET A 1 -9.23 -8.12 5.72
N GLN A 2 -7.98 -7.72 5.84
CA GLN A 2 -7.27 -6.89 4.85
C GLN A 2 -6.24 -7.71 4.08
N ALA A 3 -5.84 -7.27 2.90
CA ALA A 3 -4.75 -7.86 2.13
C ALA A 3 -3.81 -6.77 1.60
N TYR A 4 -2.51 -7.00 1.74
CA TYR A 4 -1.45 -6.06 1.32
C TYR A 4 -0.55 -6.71 0.27
N LEU A 5 -0.16 -5.95 -0.75
CA LEU A 5 0.72 -6.43 -1.81
C LEU A 5 2.17 -5.95 -1.62
N ALA A 6 3.04 -6.87 -1.24
CA ALA A 6 4.48 -6.70 -1.39
C ALA A 6 4.89 -7.16 -2.78
N LEU A 7 4.94 -6.24 -3.75
CA LEU A 7 5.40 -6.53 -5.10
C LEU A 7 6.92 -6.33 -5.20
N SER A 8 7.65 -7.35 -5.63
CA SER A 8 9.10 -7.26 -5.88
C SER A 8 9.48 -7.52 -7.33
N ASP A 9 10.60 -6.93 -7.74
CA ASP A 9 11.27 -7.27 -8.99
C ASP A 9 12.08 -8.57 -8.89
N GLY A 10 12.79 -8.91 -9.97
CA GLY A 10 13.63 -10.09 -10.05
C GLY A 10 14.88 -10.04 -9.17
N ASP A 11 15.30 -8.86 -8.74
CA ASP A 11 16.44 -8.66 -7.83
C ASP A 11 16.01 -8.72 -6.35
N GLY A 12 14.69 -8.70 -6.11
CA GLY A 12 14.09 -8.83 -4.79
C GLY A 12 13.87 -7.51 -4.08
N ASP A 13 13.93 -6.39 -4.81
CA ASP A 13 13.59 -5.06 -4.34
C ASP A 13 12.09 -4.82 -4.47
N PHE A 14 11.53 -4.04 -3.55
CA PHE A 14 10.09 -3.91 -3.38
C PHE A 14 9.55 -2.53 -3.74
N VAL A 15 8.38 -2.51 -4.37
CA VAL A 15 7.59 -1.29 -4.48
C VAL A 15 6.98 -0.97 -3.12
N VAL A 16 7.28 0.22 -2.60
CA VAL A 16 6.69 0.75 -1.37
C VAL A 16 6.03 2.09 -1.69
N ALA A 17 4.82 2.29 -1.19
CA ALA A 17 4.04 3.50 -1.39
C ALA A 17 4.10 4.42 -0.17
N GLN A 18 3.99 5.72 -0.38
CA GLN A 18 3.76 6.70 0.67
C GLN A 18 2.33 7.19 0.57
N LYS A 19 1.60 7.22 1.69
CA LYS A 19 0.24 7.75 1.74
C LYS A 19 0.26 9.27 1.68
N GLN A 20 -0.76 9.87 1.09
CA GLN A 20 -1.06 11.28 1.24
C GLN A 20 -1.34 11.60 2.71
N GLU A 21 -1.19 12.87 3.10
CA GLU A 21 -1.64 13.30 4.42
C GLU A 21 -3.14 13.52 4.45
N PHE A 22 -3.70 14.05 3.37
CA PHE A 22 -5.11 14.35 3.23
C PHE A 22 -5.62 13.93 1.85
N CYS A 23 -6.87 13.45 1.79
CA CYS A 23 -7.51 13.07 0.55
C CYS A 23 -8.98 13.53 0.54
N SER A 24 -9.45 13.92 -0.63
CA SER A 24 -10.83 14.38 -0.89
C SER A 24 -11.54 13.51 -1.92
N PHE A 25 -11.02 12.31 -2.24
CA PHE A 25 -11.61 11.41 -3.23
C PHE A 25 -11.69 9.99 -2.67
N TRP A 26 -12.92 9.50 -2.51
CA TRP A 26 -13.24 8.25 -1.82
C TRP A 26 -14.42 7.57 -2.50
N ASP A 27 -14.35 6.26 -2.69
CA ASP A 27 -15.40 5.45 -3.32
C ASP A 27 -15.86 6.01 -4.68
N GLY A 28 -14.91 6.57 -5.47
CA GLY A 28 -15.22 7.18 -6.76
C GLY A 28 -15.89 8.57 -6.71
N MET A 29 -15.96 9.22 -5.55
CA MET A 29 -16.62 10.52 -5.36
C MET A 29 -15.70 11.56 -4.71
N ILE A 30 -15.86 12.83 -5.11
CA ILE A 30 -15.26 13.97 -4.39
C ILE A 30 -16.00 14.16 -3.06
N ARG A 31 -15.26 14.25 -1.97
CA ARG A 31 -15.75 14.51 -0.60
C ARG A 31 -14.93 15.62 0.05
N ASP A 32 -15.30 15.99 1.27
CA ASP A 32 -14.48 16.88 2.08
C ASP A 32 -13.07 16.31 2.27
N ARG A 33 -12.08 17.19 2.28
CA ARG A 33 -10.67 16.83 2.50
C ARG A 33 -10.51 16.28 3.92
N GLN A 34 -10.21 15.00 4.03
CA GLN A 34 -10.07 14.28 5.29
C GLN A 34 -8.63 13.82 5.49
N LEU A 35 -8.22 13.73 6.75
CA LEU A 35 -6.95 13.13 7.14
C LEU A 35 -6.95 11.65 6.74
N VAL A 36 -5.93 11.21 6.02
CA VAL A 36 -5.80 9.82 5.58
C VAL A 36 -5.37 8.95 6.78
N ASN A 37 -5.84 7.69 6.80
CA ASN A 37 -5.34 6.71 7.77
C ASN A 37 -3.84 6.48 7.53
N GLN A 38 -3.02 6.54 8.57
CA GLN A 38 -1.56 6.49 8.47
C GLN A 38 -1.00 7.59 7.55
N ALA A 39 -1.50 8.82 7.73
CA ALA A 39 -1.14 10.00 6.94
C ALA A 39 0.38 10.16 6.78
N GLY A 40 0.83 10.27 5.52
CA GLY A 40 2.24 10.50 5.18
C GLY A 40 3.20 9.32 5.39
N GLN A 41 2.70 8.17 5.89
CA GLN A 41 3.54 7.03 6.24
C GLN A 41 3.79 6.11 5.03
N TRP A 42 4.86 5.32 5.09
CA TRP A 42 5.16 4.30 4.08
C TRP A 42 4.39 3.01 4.35
N CYS A 43 3.86 2.41 3.29
CA CYS A 43 3.09 1.18 3.34
C CYS A 43 3.26 0.35 2.05
N PHE A 44 2.87 -0.91 2.12
CA PHE A 44 2.47 -1.63 0.91
C PHE A 44 1.04 -1.22 0.53
N PRO A 45 0.71 -1.11 -0.77
CA PRO A 45 -0.67 -0.96 -1.23
C PRO A 45 -1.55 -2.10 -0.70
N GLY A 46 -2.81 -1.81 -0.35
CA GLY A 46 -3.67 -2.83 0.22
C GLY A 46 -4.91 -2.29 0.90
N GLY A 47 -5.93 -3.15 0.94
CA GLY A 47 -7.26 -2.79 1.40
C GLY A 47 -8.05 -3.99 1.88
N LYS A 48 -9.38 -3.87 1.83
CA LYS A 48 -10.29 -4.88 2.37
C LYS A 48 -10.45 -6.02 1.37
N VAL A 49 -10.49 -7.24 1.88
CA VAL A 49 -10.90 -8.40 1.09
C VAL A 49 -12.42 -8.38 0.94
N GLU A 50 -12.89 -8.34 -0.31
CA GLU A 50 -14.29 -8.38 -0.70
C GLU A 50 -14.89 -9.81 -0.59
N PRO A 51 -16.22 -9.94 -0.51
CA PRO A 51 -16.87 -11.25 -0.48
C PRO A 51 -16.57 -12.07 -1.75
N GLY A 52 -16.03 -13.27 -1.56
CA GLY A 52 -15.79 -14.23 -2.65
C GLY A 52 -14.39 -14.15 -3.28
N GLU A 53 -13.55 -13.17 -2.91
CA GLU A 53 -12.14 -13.14 -3.31
C GLU A 53 -11.21 -13.73 -2.23
N ASN A 54 -10.06 -14.25 -2.66
CA ASN A 54 -8.98 -14.64 -1.77
C ASN A 54 -8.00 -13.47 -1.57
N ALA A 55 -7.09 -13.59 -0.59
CA ALA A 55 -6.13 -12.52 -0.26
C ALA A 55 -5.22 -12.12 -1.44
N ILE A 56 -4.81 -13.06 -2.30
CA ILE A 56 -3.97 -12.77 -3.47
C ILE A 56 -4.74 -11.93 -4.49
N THR A 57 -5.96 -12.35 -4.82
CA THR A 57 -6.85 -11.61 -5.72
C THR A 57 -7.10 -10.20 -5.17
N ALA A 58 -7.42 -10.08 -3.88
CA ALA A 58 -7.63 -8.81 -3.22
C ALA A 58 -6.40 -7.90 -3.30
N ALA A 59 -5.21 -8.38 -2.90
CA ALA A 59 -3.99 -7.59 -2.91
C ALA A 59 -3.61 -7.08 -4.31
N LEU A 60 -3.81 -7.89 -5.36
CA LEU A 60 -3.57 -7.48 -6.74
C LEU A 60 -4.59 -6.44 -7.23
N ARG A 61 -5.88 -6.60 -6.87
CA ARG A 61 -6.95 -5.64 -7.16
C ARG A 61 -6.67 -4.29 -6.49
N GLU A 62 -6.38 -4.29 -5.19
CA GLU A 62 -6.08 -3.08 -4.41
C GLU A 62 -4.87 -2.35 -4.98
N PHE A 63 -3.79 -3.07 -5.34
CA PHE A 63 -2.65 -2.46 -6.01
C PHE A 63 -3.03 -1.78 -7.32
N GLN A 64 -3.86 -2.43 -8.15
CA GLN A 64 -4.34 -1.83 -9.40
C GLN A 64 -5.22 -0.60 -9.14
N GLN A 65 -6.08 -0.66 -8.13
CA GLN A 65 -6.98 0.44 -7.75
C GLN A 65 -6.20 1.65 -7.24
N GLU A 66 -5.21 1.45 -6.37
CA GLU A 66 -4.46 2.57 -5.78
C GLU A 66 -3.40 3.15 -6.74
N THR A 67 -2.82 2.33 -7.63
CA THR A 67 -1.69 2.74 -8.49
C THR A 67 -2.06 2.97 -9.96
N GLY A 68 -3.18 2.41 -10.41
CA GLY A 68 -3.58 2.38 -11.82
C GLY A 68 -2.80 1.38 -12.70
N ILE A 69 -2.01 0.48 -12.11
CA ILE A 69 -1.19 -0.49 -12.84
C ILE A 69 -1.84 -1.86 -12.87
N GLU A 70 -1.98 -2.42 -14.07
CA GLU A 70 -2.39 -3.80 -14.23
C GLU A 70 -1.19 -4.74 -14.12
N THR A 71 -1.27 -5.73 -13.24
CA THR A 71 -0.20 -6.71 -13.02
C THR A 71 -0.34 -7.95 -13.91
N GLY A 72 -1.48 -8.12 -14.62
CA GLY A 72 -1.76 -9.31 -15.43
C GLY A 72 -0.73 -9.55 -16.54
N GLY A 73 -0.25 -8.49 -17.18
CA GLY A 73 0.82 -8.56 -18.17
C GLY A 73 2.18 -8.98 -17.60
N TRP A 74 2.34 -8.94 -16.27
CA TRP A 74 3.58 -9.33 -15.61
C TRP A 74 3.65 -10.79 -15.21
N ALA A 75 2.51 -11.49 -15.19
CA ALA A 75 2.41 -12.87 -14.71
C ALA A 75 3.17 -13.10 -13.38
N PRO A 76 2.91 -12.28 -12.34
CA PRO A 76 3.65 -12.37 -11.09
C PRO A 76 3.41 -13.73 -10.41
N ARG A 77 4.46 -14.28 -9.81
CA ARG A 77 4.34 -15.44 -8.92
C ARG A 77 4.00 -14.94 -7.53
N CYS A 78 2.84 -15.33 -7.02
CA CYS A 78 2.30 -14.82 -5.76
C CYS A 78 2.12 -15.92 -4.71
N SER A 79 2.40 -15.58 -3.46
CA SER A 79 2.14 -16.44 -2.30
C SER A 79 1.79 -15.60 -1.06
N ILE A 80 1.17 -16.23 -0.07
CA ILE A 80 0.98 -15.62 1.24
C ILE A 80 2.33 -15.66 1.97
N ALA A 81 2.92 -14.50 2.21
CA ALA A 81 4.17 -14.38 2.96
C ALA A 81 3.95 -14.39 4.47
N PHE A 82 2.80 -13.85 4.92
CA PHE A 82 2.49 -13.71 6.35
C PHE A 82 1.00 -13.47 6.56
N ASP A 83 0.40 -14.19 7.51
CA ASP A 83 -0.94 -13.89 8.03
C ASP A 83 -0.81 -13.39 9.46
N TYR A 84 -1.30 -12.19 9.73
CA TYR A 84 -1.46 -11.71 11.09
C TYR A 84 -2.83 -12.10 11.63
N LYS A 85 -2.82 -12.78 12.77
CA LYS A 85 -4.03 -13.19 13.49
C LYS A 85 -4.11 -12.43 14.81
N SER A 86 -5.31 -12.01 15.19
CA SER A 86 -5.56 -11.45 16.52
C SER A 86 -5.46 -12.54 17.60
N ASP A 87 -5.49 -12.16 18.88
CA ASP A 87 -5.51 -13.10 20.02
C ASP A 87 -6.67 -14.11 19.97
N THR A 88 -7.73 -13.78 19.23
CA THR A 88 -8.87 -14.66 18.95
C THR A 88 -8.68 -15.58 17.73
N ASN A 89 -7.46 -15.66 17.19
CA ASN A 89 -7.05 -16.41 15.99
C ASN A 89 -7.73 -16.02 14.67
N ASN A 90 -8.47 -14.91 14.65
CA ASN A 90 -9.05 -14.37 13.41
C ASN A 90 -7.95 -13.68 12.59
N VAL A 91 -7.82 -14.03 11.30
CA VAL A 91 -6.90 -13.33 10.40
C VAL A 91 -7.36 -11.88 10.24
N VAL A 92 -6.53 -10.96 10.69
CA VAL A 92 -6.75 -9.52 10.59
C VAL A 92 -6.30 -9.03 9.23
N PHE A 93 -5.09 -9.43 8.81
CA PHE A 93 -4.58 -9.16 7.48
C PHE A 93 -3.65 -10.25 6.95
N SER A 94 -3.57 -10.35 5.63
CA SER A 94 -2.60 -11.15 4.89
C SER A 94 -1.62 -10.25 4.14
N LEU A 95 -0.34 -10.60 4.18
CA LEU A 95 0.69 -10.04 3.33
C LEU A 95 0.94 -10.99 2.16
N VAL A 96 0.67 -10.52 0.95
CA VAL A 96 0.89 -11.26 -0.29
C VAL A 96 2.22 -10.79 -0.87
N HIS A 97 3.17 -11.71 -1.05
CA HIS A 97 4.39 -11.42 -1.79
C HIS A 97 4.20 -11.89 -3.24
N CYS A 98 4.31 -10.96 -4.18
CA CYS A 98 4.31 -11.24 -5.60
C CYS A 98 5.66 -10.84 -6.18
N THR A 99 6.26 -11.71 -6.99
CA THR A 99 7.53 -11.43 -7.69
C THR A 99 7.31 -11.48 -9.19
N ILE A 100 7.73 -10.44 -9.90
CA ILE A 100 7.74 -10.45 -11.37
C ILE A 100 8.97 -11.21 -11.90
N PRO A 101 8.93 -11.79 -13.11
CA PRO A 101 10.11 -12.39 -13.73
C PRO A 101 11.25 -11.37 -13.91
N SER A 102 12.50 -11.80 -13.77
CA SER A 102 13.69 -10.94 -13.96
C SER A 102 13.83 -10.37 -15.38
N SER A 103 13.08 -10.90 -16.36
CA SER A 103 12.99 -10.36 -17.72
C SER A 103 12.11 -9.10 -17.82
N GLN A 104 11.45 -8.72 -16.74
CA GLN A 104 10.56 -7.57 -16.66
C GLN A 104 11.07 -6.57 -15.62
N THR A 105 10.60 -5.33 -15.73
CA THR A 105 11.01 -4.24 -14.83
C THR A 105 9.80 -3.49 -14.33
N ILE A 106 9.83 -3.13 -13.05
CA ILE A 106 8.84 -2.24 -12.45
C ILE A 106 9.32 -0.80 -12.61
N SER A 107 8.59 0.00 -13.39
CA SER A 107 8.89 1.43 -13.56
C SER A 107 8.19 2.27 -12.51
N VAL A 108 8.82 2.50 -11.34
CA VAL A 108 8.26 3.36 -10.29
C VAL A 108 7.98 4.80 -10.78
N THR A 109 8.76 5.30 -11.73
CA THR A 109 8.47 6.58 -12.40
C THR A 109 7.16 6.51 -13.20
N GLY A 110 6.90 5.40 -13.90
CA GLY A 110 5.64 5.17 -14.59
C GLY A 110 4.45 5.10 -13.63
N ILE A 111 4.62 4.39 -12.52
CA ILE A 111 3.61 4.32 -11.44
C ILE A 111 3.31 5.72 -10.90
N ASN A 112 4.35 6.49 -10.56
CA ASN A 112 4.18 7.84 -10.01
C ASN A 112 3.50 8.79 -10.99
N ARG A 113 3.78 8.69 -12.29
CA ARG A 113 3.05 9.49 -13.29
C ARG A 113 1.57 9.16 -13.32
N LEU A 114 1.18 7.89 -13.14
CA LEU A 114 -0.23 7.50 -13.08
C LEU A 114 -0.89 8.00 -11.80
N ILE A 115 -0.23 7.84 -10.65
CA ILE A 115 -0.68 8.39 -9.36
C ILE A 115 -0.88 9.91 -9.47
N GLU A 116 0.11 10.64 -9.98
CA GLU A 116 0.04 12.09 -10.18
C GLU A 116 -1.07 12.49 -11.16
N LYS A 117 -1.21 11.79 -12.28
CA LYS A 117 -2.29 12.01 -13.26
C LYS A 117 -3.66 11.77 -12.64
N ASN A 118 -3.78 10.78 -11.76
CA ASN A 118 -5.01 10.53 -11.01
C ASN A 118 -5.26 11.72 -10.09
N ILE A 119 -4.33 12.07 -9.19
CA ILE A 119 -4.47 13.19 -8.24
C ILE A 119 -4.77 14.54 -8.95
N SER A 120 -4.14 14.80 -10.10
CA SER A 120 -4.26 16.05 -10.85
C SER A 120 -5.38 16.07 -11.91
N GLY A 121 -6.15 14.97 -12.04
CA GLY A 121 -7.19 14.82 -13.06
C GLY A 121 -8.21 15.97 -13.03
N SER A 122 -8.29 16.71 -14.14
CA SER A 122 -9.18 17.85 -14.37
C SER A 122 -10.62 17.55 -13.92
N GLN A 123 -11.18 18.43 -13.08
CA GLN A 123 -12.57 18.34 -12.57
C GLN A 123 -12.87 17.18 -11.60
N GLY A 124 -11.85 16.61 -10.92
CA GLY A 124 -12.06 15.69 -9.80
C GLY A 124 -12.74 14.37 -10.18
N ARG A 125 -12.51 13.91 -11.42
CA ARG A 125 -12.89 12.57 -11.86
C ARG A 125 -11.67 11.88 -12.49
N PRO A 126 -11.42 10.59 -12.18
CA PRO A 126 -10.26 9.87 -12.71
C PRO A 126 -10.27 9.80 -14.24
N THR A 127 -9.09 9.78 -14.84
CA THR A 127 -8.93 9.40 -16.26
C THR A 127 -8.85 7.88 -16.45
N GLY A 128 -8.69 7.09 -15.38
CA GLY A 128 -8.69 5.63 -15.40
C GLY A 128 -9.91 5.05 -14.69
N ALA A 129 -10.63 4.13 -15.34
CA ALA A 129 -11.90 3.58 -14.85
C ALA A 129 -11.79 2.68 -13.60
N LEU A 130 -10.57 2.31 -13.19
CA LEU A 130 -10.31 1.31 -12.15
C LEU A 130 -9.70 1.90 -10.87
N VAL A 131 -9.38 3.19 -10.81
CA VAL A 131 -8.77 3.82 -9.63
C VAL A 131 -9.85 4.36 -8.71
N THR A 132 -9.99 3.76 -7.52
CA THR A 132 -11.16 3.97 -6.65
C THR A 132 -10.88 4.82 -5.41
N ASP A 133 -9.64 4.89 -4.94
CA ASP A 133 -9.18 5.72 -3.83
C ASP A 133 -7.80 6.34 -4.12
N TRP A 134 -7.62 7.60 -3.75
CA TRP A 134 -6.38 8.35 -4.03
C TRP A 134 -5.54 8.47 -2.76
N GLU A 135 -5.45 7.42 -1.96
CA GLU A 135 -4.71 7.50 -0.70
C GLU A 135 -3.19 7.59 -0.89
N LEU A 136 -2.65 7.21 -2.05
CA LEU A 136 -1.21 7.21 -2.30
C LEU A 136 -0.71 8.54 -2.88
N GLN A 137 0.43 9.00 -2.37
CA GLN A 137 1.15 10.18 -2.86
C GLN A 137 2.18 9.79 -3.94
N ARG A 138 2.94 8.73 -3.70
CA ARG A 138 4.04 8.27 -4.56
C ARG A 138 4.47 6.85 -4.18
N THR A 139 5.30 6.26 -5.03
CA THR A 139 5.99 4.98 -4.85
C THR A 139 7.49 5.12 -5.05
N ILE A 140 8.25 4.25 -4.38
CA ILE A 140 9.69 4.09 -4.54
C ILE A 140 10.04 2.61 -4.60
N MET A 141 11.21 2.30 -5.17
CA MET A 141 11.81 0.98 -5.07
C MET A 141 12.69 0.93 -3.82
N VAL A 142 12.49 -0.10 -2.99
CA VAL A 142 13.17 -0.26 -1.70
C VAL A 142 13.86 -1.63 -1.66
N PRO A 143 15.18 -1.66 -1.44
CA PRO A 143 15.87 -2.92 -1.20
C PRO A 143 15.31 -3.66 0.01
N ARG A 144 15.13 -4.98 -0.11
CA ARG A 144 14.57 -5.84 0.96
C ARG A 144 15.18 -5.56 2.33
N LYS A 145 16.51 -5.43 2.38
CA LYS A 145 17.29 -5.20 3.61
C LYS A 145 16.97 -3.87 4.31
N ILE A 146 16.43 -2.90 3.57
CA ILE A 146 16.11 -1.55 4.06
C ILE A 146 14.64 -1.45 4.49
N LEU A 147 13.76 -2.41 4.12
CA LEU A 147 12.34 -2.37 4.49
C LEU A 147 12.07 -2.07 5.98
N PRO A 148 12.78 -2.68 6.97
CA PRO A 148 12.54 -2.40 8.40
C PRO A 148 12.89 -0.97 8.83
N ASN A 149 13.69 -0.25 8.04
CA ASN A 149 14.05 1.14 8.31
C ASN A 149 13.02 2.13 7.77
N ILE A 150 12.03 1.64 7.01
CA ILE A 150 11.04 2.47 6.32
C ILE A 150 9.62 2.12 6.78
N LEU A 151 9.28 0.83 6.80
CA LEU A 151 7.96 0.37 7.21
C LEU A 151 7.88 0.25 8.75
N GLY A 152 6.83 0.83 9.33
CA GLY A 152 6.69 0.92 10.79
C GLY A 152 7.53 2.04 11.43
N VAL A 153 8.23 2.84 10.62
CA VAL A 153 9.02 3.99 11.09
C VAL A 153 8.28 5.29 10.76
N ARG A 154 8.13 6.17 11.76
CA ARG A 154 7.39 7.43 11.61
C ARG A 154 8.08 8.39 10.66
N VAL A 155 7.36 8.81 9.63
CA VAL A 155 7.74 9.92 8.76
C VAL A 155 7.13 11.20 9.28
N ALA A 156 7.90 12.28 9.27
CA ALA A 156 7.41 13.61 9.61
C ALA A 156 6.34 14.06 8.62
N VAL A 157 5.23 14.57 9.15
CA VAL A 157 4.12 15.13 8.38
C VAL A 157 4.06 16.65 8.51
N GLY A 158 3.32 17.31 7.63
CA GLY A 158 3.08 18.75 7.68
C GLY A 158 2.35 19.19 8.95
N ASP A 159 2.47 20.47 9.31
CA ASP A 159 1.89 20.98 10.56
C ASP A 159 0.37 20.89 10.61
N GLU A 160 -0.29 20.93 9.45
CA GLU A 160 -1.73 20.69 9.35
C GLU A 160 -2.08 19.25 9.78
N ALA A 161 -1.39 18.25 9.24
CA ALA A 161 -1.57 16.85 9.61
C ALA A 161 -1.24 16.62 11.09
N LYS A 162 -0.15 17.21 11.60
CA LYS A 162 0.18 17.14 13.04
C LYS A 162 -0.97 17.64 13.92
N ARG A 163 -1.55 18.79 13.57
CA ARG A 163 -2.70 19.35 14.31
C ARG A 163 -3.95 18.50 14.20
N ALA A 164 -4.20 17.88 13.03
CA ALA A 164 -5.33 16.99 12.84
C ALA A 164 -5.17 15.69 13.66
N ILE A 165 -3.98 15.08 13.62
CA ILE A 165 -3.64 13.88 14.40
C ILE A 165 -3.78 14.17 15.91
N ALA A 166 -3.33 15.33 16.39
CA ALA A 166 -3.43 15.71 17.80
C ALA A 166 -4.88 15.85 18.31
N LYS A 167 -5.86 15.95 17.41
CA LYS A 167 -7.30 16.02 17.75
C LYS A 167 -7.98 14.66 17.76
N LEU A 168 -7.30 13.59 17.34
CA LEU A 168 -7.85 12.25 17.35
C LEU A 168 -8.08 11.76 18.78
N ARG A 169 -9.03 10.82 18.94
CA ARG A 169 -9.33 10.24 20.25
C ARG A 169 -8.14 9.41 20.75
N PRO A 170 -7.92 9.29 22.06
CA PRO A 170 -6.81 8.49 22.60
C PRO A 170 -6.74 7.04 22.11
N ASN A 171 -7.89 6.41 21.84
CA ASN A 171 -8.00 5.03 21.36
C ASN A 171 -8.17 4.96 19.84
N ASP A 172 -7.84 6.03 19.12
CA ASP A 172 -7.91 6.05 17.67
C ASP A 172 -6.65 5.40 17.07
N HIS A 173 -6.84 4.24 16.45
CA HIS A 173 -5.76 3.49 15.83
C HIS A 173 -5.61 3.79 14.33
N SER A 174 -6.34 4.78 13.79
CA SER A 174 -6.23 5.20 12.37
C SER A 174 -4.84 5.65 11.96
N GLN A 175 -3.99 5.99 12.93
CA GLN A 175 -2.61 6.40 12.67
C GLN A 175 -1.59 5.37 13.14
N ALA A 176 -1.97 4.23 13.73
CA ALA A 176 -1.03 3.18 14.10
C ALA A 176 -0.33 2.61 12.84
N ILE A 177 0.95 2.25 12.96
CA ILE A 177 1.77 1.76 11.83
C ILE A 177 2.57 0.49 12.15
N ASP A 178 2.37 -0.08 13.35
CA ASP A 178 3.20 -1.17 13.87
C ASP A 178 3.19 -2.39 12.94
N TRP A 179 2.02 -2.67 12.32
CA TRP A 179 1.87 -3.80 11.41
C TRP A 179 2.68 -3.67 10.12
N TYR A 180 3.00 -2.45 9.66
CA TYR A 180 3.91 -2.27 8.53
C TYR A 180 5.33 -2.75 8.90
N GLY A 181 5.76 -2.52 10.14
CA GLY A 181 7.01 -3.07 10.65
C GLY A 181 7.01 -4.61 10.65
N TRP A 182 5.91 -5.22 11.10
CA TRP A 182 5.76 -6.69 11.09
C TRP A 182 5.82 -7.28 9.66
N MET A 183 5.26 -6.59 8.67
CA MET A 183 5.37 -6.99 7.27
C MET A 183 6.83 -7.00 6.78
N ALA A 184 7.59 -5.95 7.10
CA ALA A 184 9.01 -5.88 6.76
C ALA A 184 9.83 -6.99 7.40
N GLU A 185 9.59 -7.29 8.67
CA GLU A 185 10.24 -8.40 9.37
C GLU A 185 9.91 -9.75 8.74
N ALA A 186 8.64 -9.99 8.40
CA ALA A 186 8.21 -11.24 7.79
C ALA A 186 8.90 -11.48 6.43
N LEU A 187 9.01 -10.44 5.60
CA LEU A 187 9.71 -10.53 4.32
C LEU A 187 11.21 -10.80 4.49
N ASN A 188 11.84 -10.30 5.56
CA ASN A 188 13.25 -10.60 5.82
C ASN A 188 13.49 -12.00 6.39
N LYS A 189 12.60 -12.51 7.25
CA LYS A 189 12.69 -13.86 7.81
C LYS A 189 12.55 -14.96 6.74
N ASN A 190 11.73 -14.71 5.73
CA ASN A 190 11.46 -15.65 4.63
C ASN A 190 12.42 -15.50 3.43
N ALA A 191 13.53 -14.77 3.57
CA ALA A 191 14.52 -14.69 2.52
C ALA A 191 15.21 -16.06 2.33
N PRO A 192 15.47 -16.51 1.08
CA PRO A 192 16.32 -17.67 0.86
C PRO A 192 17.66 -17.43 1.56
N GLN A 193 18.09 -18.37 2.41
CA GLN A 193 19.47 -18.33 2.90
C GLN A 193 20.39 -18.56 1.71
N SER A 194 21.21 -17.55 1.41
CA SER A 194 22.22 -17.58 0.35
C SER A 194 23.24 -18.69 0.56
#